data_AF-A0A800MEX2-F1
#
_entry.id   AF-A0A800MEX2-F1
#
_cell.length_a   1.000
_cell.length_b   1.000
_cell.length_c   1.000
_cell.angle_alpha   90.00
_cell.angle_beta   90.00
_cell.angle_gamma   90.00
#
_symmetry.space_group_name_H-M   'P 1'
#
loop_
_entity.id
_entity.type
_entity.pdbx_description
1 polymer ?
#
loop_
_entity_poly.entity_id
_entity_poly.type
_entity_poly.pdbx_seq_one_letter_code
_entity_poly.pdbx_strand_id
1 'polypeptide(L)'
;MLSHADDLRVEIENEGGDPKTAERVLEEWRGANLDAVDTALCIYAEKLTHSPAAMTAADIQGLRDQGLSDEAVHSAIQTISYFNYINRVADAVHVELEPEMPPYEDGGR
;
A
#
# COMPACT_ATOMS: atom_id res chain seq x y z
N MET A 1 -4.36 4.53 -10.21
CA MET A 1 -3.50 3.97 -9.15
C MET A 1 -2.07 3.67 -9.63
N LEU A 2 -1.78 3.75 -10.94
CA LEU A 2 -0.43 3.58 -11.48
C LEU A 2 0.56 4.66 -11.01
N SER A 3 0.09 5.90 -10.79
CA SER A 3 0.96 6.99 -10.33
C SER A 3 1.64 6.70 -8.99
N HIS A 4 0.98 6.00 -8.05
CA HIS A 4 1.60 5.69 -6.76
C HIS A 4 2.64 4.58 -6.86
N ALA A 5 2.49 3.66 -7.81
CA ALA A 5 3.51 2.67 -8.13
C ALA A 5 4.70 3.33 -8.86
N ASP A 6 4.44 4.30 -9.73
CA ASP A 6 5.48 5.08 -10.39
C ASP A 6 6.29 5.91 -9.38
N ASP A 7 5.61 6.58 -8.45
CA ASP A 7 6.25 7.33 -7.35
C ASP A 7 7.09 6.38 -6.48
N LEU A 8 6.52 5.23 -6.07
CA LEU A 8 7.24 4.22 -5.31
C LEU A 8 8.48 3.70 -6.06
N ARG A 9 8.37 3.48 -7.38
CA ARG A 9 9.50 3.05 -8.21
C ARG A 9 10.63 4.08 -8.18
N VAL A 10 10.30 5.36 -8.30
CA VAL A 10 11.29 6.46 -8.23
C VAL A 10 11.97 6.49 -6.86
N GLU A 11 11.23 6.34 -5.76
CA GLU A 11 11.84 6.36 -4.43
C GLU A 11 12.73 5.14 -4.17
N ILE A 12 12.31 3.95 -4.61
CA ILE A 12 13.15 2.74 -4.51
C ILE A 12 14.46 2.93 -5.29
N GLU A 13 14.42 3.54 -6.48
CA GLU A 13 15.64 3.86 -7.24
C GLU A 13 16.55 4.85 -6.50
N ASN A 14 15.97 5.90 -5.89
CA ASN A 14 16.72 6.90 -5.12
C ASN A 14 17.43 6.29 -3.91
N GLU A 15 16.84 5.27 -3.29
CA GLU A 15 17.41 4.52 -2.16
C GLU A 15 18.37 3.40 -2.59
N GLY A 16 18.58 3.22 -3.91
CA GLY A 16 19.47 2.21 -4.47
C GLY A 16 18.89 0.79 -4.53
N GLY A 17 17.57 0.66 -4.40
CA GLY A 17 16.83 -0.59 -4.55
C GLY A 17 16.56 -0.98 -6.01
N ASP A 18 15.99 -2.18 -6.20
CA ASP A 18 15.58 -2.68 -7.51
C ASP A 18 14.22 -2.06 -7.90
N PRO A 19 14.11 -1.26 -8.97
CA PRO A 19 12.84 -0.65 -9.39
C PRO A 19 11.74 -1.66 -9.70
N LYS A 20 12.10 -2.87 -10.12
CA LYS A 20 11.12 -3.94 -10.36
C LYS A 20 10.42 -4.38 -9.08
N THR A 21 10.92 -4.00 -7.91
CA THR A 21 10.22 -4.22 -6.64
C THR A 21 8.87 -3.52 -6.62
N ALA A 22 8.77 -2.30 -7.14
CA ALA A 22 7.49 -1.57 -7.21
C ALA A 22 6.47 -2.31 -8.08
N GLU A 23 6.89 -2.82 -9.25
CA GLU A 23 6.05 -3.64 -10.13
C GLU A 23 5.59 -4.93 -9.43
N ARG A 24 6.51 -5.64 -8.76
CA ARG A 24 6.17 -6.86 -8.01
C ARG A 24 5.20 -6.58 -6.87
N VAL A 25 5.36 -5.46 -6.16
CA VAL A 25 4.44 -5.06 -5.08
C VAL A 25 3.06 -4.74 -5.62
N LEU A 26 2.99 -4.08 -6.78
CA LEU A 26 1.73 -3.75 -7.45
C LEU A 26 0.97 -5.01 -7.89
N GLU A 27 1.68 -6.01 -8.41
CA GLU A 27 1.07 -7.27 -8.88
C GLU A 27 0.76 -8.25 -7.73
N GLU A 28 1.75 -8.60 -6.91
CA GLU A 28 1.65 -9.54 -5.79
C GLU A 28 2.77 -9.29 -4.77
N TRP A 29 2.46 -8.48 -3.76
CA TRP A 29 3.43 -8.07 -2.75
C TRP A 29 4.04 -9.25 -1.97
N ARG A 30 3.35 -10.39 -1.82
CA ARG A 30 3.93 -11.57 -1.14
C ARG A 30 5.10 -12.19 -1.91
N GLY A 31 5.15 -11.99 -3.22
CA GLY A 31 6.24 -12.44 -4.08
C GLY A 31 7.38 -11.43 -4.23
N ALA A 32 7.25 -10.23 -3.65
CA ALA A 32 8.16 -9.13 -3.91
C ALA A 32 9.52 -9.19 -3.18
N ASN A 33 9.74 -10.20 -2.33
CA ASN A 33 10.95 -10.39 -1.52
C ASN A 33 11.27 -9.15 -0.65
N LEU A 34 10.25 -8.66 0.05
CA LEU A 34 10.34 -7.54 0.98
C LEU A 34 11.10 -7.94 2.25
N ASP A 35 11.66 -6.95 2.94
CA ASP A 35 12.23 -7.20 4.25
C ASP A 35 11.15 -7.50 5.31
N ALA A 36 11.58 -7.82 6.53
CA ALA A 36 10.66 -8.23 7.59
C ALA A 36 9.71 -7.11 8.02
N VAL A 37 10.17 -5.85 7.99
CA VAL A 37 9.38 -4.68 8.39
C VAL A 37 8.32 -4.39 7.33
N ASP A 38 8.71 -4.33 6.06
CA ASP A 38 7.82 -4.07 4.93
C ASP A 38 6.78 -5.19 4.78
N THR A 39 7.21 -6.44 4.96
CA THR A 39 6.30 -7.59 4.98
C THR A 39 5.24 -7.44 6.08
N ALA A 40 5.65 -7.05 7.30
CA ALA A 40 4.72 -6.87 8.42
C ALA A 40 3.73 -5.71 8.16
N LEU A 41 4.21 -4.61 7.56
CA LEU A 41 3.36 -3.49 7.15
C LEU A 41 2.33 -3.91 6.09
N CYS A 42 2.72 -4.71 5.09
CA CYS A 42 1.81 -5.21 4.06
C CYS A 42 0.74 -6.15 4.65
N ILE A 43 1.11 -7.06 5.56
CA ILE A 43 0.16 -7.92 6.28
C ILE A 43 -0.84 -7.07 7.07
N TYR A 44 -0.35 -6.06 7.79
CA TYR A 44 -1.19 -5.17 8.57
C TYR A 44 -2.15 -4.36 7.68
N ALA A 45 -1.64 -3.81 6.57
CA ALA A 45 -2.41 -3.05 5.60
C ALA A 45 -3.53 -3.87 4.94
N GLU A 46 -3.22 -5.11 4.56
CA GLU A 46 -4.20 -6.04 4.00
C GLU A 46 -5.33 -6.34 5.00
N LYS A 47 -4.98 -6.69 6.24
CA LYS A 47 -5.98 -6.99 7.28
C LYS A 47 -6.84 -5.77 7.60
N LEU A 48 -6.24 -4.59 7.76
CA LEU A 48 -6.97 -3.35 8.03
C LEU A 48 -7.91 -2.97 6.88
N THR A 49 -7.52 -3.27 5.64
CA THR A 49 -8.33 -2.99 4.44
C THR A 49 -9.53 -3.94 4.31
N HIS A 50 -9.32 -5.25 4.50
CA HIS A 50 -10.37 -6.26 4.28
C HIS A 50 -11.21 -6.58 5.51
N SER A 51 -10.66 -6.45 6.72
CA SER A 51 -11.32 -6.87 7.96
C SER A 51 -11.01 -5.93 9.13
N PRO A 52 -11.29 -4.61 9.00
CA PRO A 52 -10.97 -3.63 10.04
C PRO A 52 -11.61 -3.94 11.40
N ALA A 53 -12.81 -4.55 11.41
CA ALA A 53 -13.49 -4.93 12.65
C ALA A 53 -12.82 -6.10 13.40
N ALA A 54 -11.92 -6.83 12.75
CA ALA A 54 -11.17 -7.95 13.34
C ALA A 54 -9.77 -7.54 13.83
N MET A 55 -9.44 -6.24 13.79
CA MET A 55 -8.17 -5.72 14.30
C MET A 55 -8.12 -5.85 15.83
N THR A 56 -6.92 -6.15 16.33
CA THR A 56 -6.66 -6.41 17.76
C THR A 56 -5.34 -5.75 18.19
N ALA A 57 -5.11 -5.69 19.50
CA ALA A 57 -3.84 -5.21 20.04
C ALA A 57 -2.63 -6.06 19.60
N ALA A 58 -2.84 -7.34 19.25
CA ALA A 58 -1.78 -8.21 18.76
C ALA A 58 -1.25 -7.77 17.38
N ASP A 59 -2.08 -7.16 16.54
CA ASP A 59 -1.65 -6.67 15.22
C ASP A 59 -0.71 -5.47 15.37
N ILE A 60 -0.99 -4.59 16.33
CA ILE A 60 -0.09 -3.48 16.69
C ILE A 60 1.20 -4.02 17.31
N GLN A 61 1.11 -5.03 18.18
CA GLN A 61 2.28 -5.64 18.78
C GLN A 61 3.20 -6.27 17.73
N GLY A 62 2.64 -6.93 16.71
CA GLY A 62 3.42 -7.50 15.62
C GLY A 62 4.28 -6.47 14.88
N LEU A 63 3.77 -5.24 14.70
CA LEU A 63 4.55 -4.14 14.11
C LEU A 63 5.65 -3.64 15.07
N ARG A 64 5.34 -3.51 16.37
CA ARG A 64 6.34 -3.12 17.39
C ARG A 64 7.46 -4.14 17.51
N ASP A 65 7.16 -5.43 17.36
CA ASP A 65 8.15 -6.51 17.40
C ASP A 65 9.13 -6.43 16.22
N GLN A 66 8.78 -5.74 15.13
CA GLN A 66 9.68 -5.40 14.02
C GLN A 66 10.48 -4.10 14.25
N GLY A 67 10.31 -3.45 15.42
CA GLY A 67 11.03 -2.24 15.79
C GLY A 67 10.32 -0.92 15.45
N LEU A 68 9.07 -0.95 14.99
CA LEU A 68 8.32 0.28 14.75
C LEU A 68 7.94 0.98 16.06
N SER A 69 8.14 2.30 16.11
CA SER A 69 7.63 3.14 17.20
C SER A 69 6.11 3.31 17.10
N ASP A 70 5.48 3.75 18.19
CA ASP A 70 4.04 4.06 18.19
C ASP A 70 3.68 5.16 17.18
N GLU A 71 4.59 6.11 16.96
CA GLU A 71 4.42 7.18 15.96
C GLU A 71 4.46 6.62 14.54
N ALA A 72 5.35 5.66 14.26
CA ALA A 72 5.42 4.97 12.98
C ALA A 72 4.18 4.11 12.73
N VAL A 73 3.73 3.35 13.74
CA VAL A 73 2.48 2.56 13.65
C VAL A 73 1.28 3.47 13.41
N HIS A 74 1.17 4.57 14.14
CA HIS A 74 0.09 5.54 13.94
C HIS A 74 0.11 6.11 12.52
N SER A 75 1.29 6.47 12.01
CA SER A 75 1.46 6.97 10.64
C SER A 75 1.02 5.93 9.60
N ALA A 76 1.40 4.66 9.78
CA ALA A 76 0.95 3.57 8.91
C ALA A 76 -0.58 3.45 8.91
N ILE A 77 -1.22 3.46 10.09
CA ILE A 77 -2.68 3.39 10.21
C ILE A 77 -3.36 4.55 9.47
N GLN A 78 -2.86 5.78 9.63
CA GLN A 78 -3.39 6.96 8.96
C GLN A 78 -3.29 6.82 7.44
N THR A 79 -2.12 6.45 6.91
CA THR A 79 -1.89 6.26 5.47
C THR A 79 -2.80 5.19 4.89
N ILE A 80 -2.84 4.00 5.51
CA ILE A 80 -3.69 2.89 5.05
C ILE A 80 -5.17 3.28 5.08
N SER A 81 -5.61 3.95 6.14
CA SER A 81 -7.01 4.37 6.30
C SER A 81 -7.40 5.47 5.32
N TYR A 82 -6.49 6.41 5.03
CA TYR A 82 -6.69 7.47 4.06
C TYR A 82 -6.90 6.89 2.65
N PHE A 83 -6.03 5.97 2.22
CA PHE A 83 -6.19 5.30 0.92
C PHE A 83 -7.48 4.51 0.83
N ASN A 84 -7.84 3.83 1.91
CA ASN A 84 -9.14 3.18 2.03
C ASN A 84 -10.32 4.15 1.84
N TYR A 85 -10.27 5.33 2.44
CA TYR A 85 -11.32 6.34 2.29
C TYR A 85 -11.38 6.90 0.86
N ILE A 86 -10.25 7.38 0.32
CA ILE A 86 -10.24 8.06 -0.97
C ILE A 86 -10.55 7.10 -2.13
N ASN A 87 -10.11 5.84 -2.06
CA ASN A 87 -10.45 4.83 -3.07
C ASN A 87 -11.97 4.60 -3.11
N ARG A 88 -12.63 4.49 -1.95
CA ARG A 88 -14.09 4.34 -1.88
C ARG A 88 -14.82 5.56 -2.47
N VAL A 89 -14.31 6.77 -2.22
CA VAL A 89 -14.89 7.99 -2.81
C VAL A 89 -14.72 7.98 -4.32
N ALA A 90 -13.52 7.69 -4.81
CA ALA A 90 -13.20 7.65 -6.24
C ALA A 90 -14.07 6.61 -6.98
N ASP A 91 -14.21 5.41 -6.41
CA ASP A 91 -15.03 4.33 -6.95
C ASP A 91 -16.51 4.72 -7.00
N ALA A 92 -17.02 5.34 -5.94
CA ALA A 92 -18.44 5.70 -5.82
C ALA A 92 -18.87 6.79 -6.81
N VAL A 93 -17.99 7.73 -7.14
CA VAL A 93 -18.27 8.82 -8.09
C VAL A 93 -17.73 8.55 -9.48
N HIS A 94 -17.10 7.38 -9.70
CA HIS A 94 -16.60 6.97 -11.00
C HIS A 94 -15.61 7.96 -11.62
N VAL A 95 -14.63 8.39 -10.83
CA VAL A 95 -13.60 9.36 -11.26
C VAL A 95 -12.96 8.91 -12.58
N GLU A 96 -12.87 9.83 -13.54
CA GLU A 96 -12.17 9.60 -14.81
C GLU A 96 -10.66 9.67 -14.60
N LEU A 97 -9.92 8.91 -15.41
CA LEU A 97 -8.46 9.02 -15.46
C LEU A 97 -8.08 10.44 -15.92
N GLU A 98 -6.98 10.96 -15.39
CA GLU A 98 -6.38 12.17 -15.94
C GLU A 98 -5.96 11.94 -17.39
N PRO A 99 -6.01 12.96 -18.27
CA PRO A 99 -5.74 12.79 -19.71
C PRO A 99 -4.38 12.17 -20.04
N GLU A 100 -3.41 12.39 -19.15
CA GLU A 100 -2.03 11.90 -19.20
C GLU A 100 -1.86 10.44 -18.77
N MET A 101 -2.85 9.82 -18.12
CA MET A 101 -2.77 8.42 -17.69
C MET A 101 -3.19 7.46 -18.82
N PRO A 102 -2.50 6.31 -18.98
CA PRO A 102 -2.88 5.32 -19.97
C PRO A 102 -4.28 4.73 -19.65
N PRO A 103 -5.10 4.43 -20.67
CA PRO A 103 -6.39 3.78 -20.46
C PRO A 103 -6.19 2.37 -19.90
N TYR A 104 -7.15 1.89 -19.11
CA TYR A 104 -7.15 0.52 -18.61
C TYR A 104 -7.10 -0.50 -19.75
N GLU A 105 -6.20 -1.49 -19.66
CA GLU A 105 -5.89 -2.42 -20.77
C GLU A 105 -7.10 -3.28 -21.22
N ASP A 106 -8.08 -3.51 -20.33
CA ASP A 106 -9.23 -4.40 -20.59
C ASP A 106 -10.59 -3.68 -20.64
N GLY A 107 -10.60 -2.34 -20.70
CA GLY A 107 -11.84 -1.55 -20.62
C GLY A 107 -12.55 -1.63 -19.26
N GLY A 108 -11.90 -2.24 -18.27
CA GLY A 108 -12.30 -2.17 -16.87
C GLY A 108 -12.09 -0.78 -16.27
N ARG A 109 -12.77 -0.52 -15.16
CA ARG A 109 -12.44 0.54 -14.19
C ARG A 109 -11.75 -0.10 -13.00
#